data_AF-A0A8S3DFB6-F1
#
_entry.id   AF-A0A8S3DFB6-F1
#
_cell.length_a   1.000
_cell.length_b   1.000
_cell.length_c   1.000
_cell.angle_alpha   90.00
_cell.angle_beta   90.00
_cell.angle_gamma   90.00
#
_symmetry.space_group_name_H-M   'P 1'
#
loop_
_entity.id
_entity.type
_entity.pdbx_description
1 polymer ?
#
loop_
_entity_poly.entity_id
_entity_poly.type
_entity_poly.pdbx_seq_one_letter_code
_entity_poly.pdbx_strand_id
1 'polypeptide(L)' 'MLMKFGDVESAERIFRSIKAKDIITYGAMVKGYVGNEMFEKALDLFEQI' A
#
# COMPACT_ATOMS: atom_id res chain seq x y z
N MET A 1 0.10 -0.11 10.14
CA MET A 1 1.05 -0.58 11.17
C MET A 1 2.37 -1.01 10.53
N LEU A 2 2.36 -1.96 9.57
CA LEU A 2 3.56 -2.43 8.87
C LEU A 2 4.33 -1.33 8.10
N MET A 3 3.65 -0.58 7.23
CA MET A 3 4.31 0.52 6.49
C MET A 3 4.81 1.64 7.40
N LYS A 4 4.22 1.84 8.59
CA LYS A 4 4.67 2.88 9.53
C LYS A 4 6.02 2.52 10.19
N PHE A 5 6.41 1.26 10.17
CA PHE A 5 7.68 0.77 10.71
C PHE A 5 8.73 0.51 9.62
N GLY A 6 8.50 0.96 8.38
CA GLY A 6 9.39 0.71 7.25
C GLY A 6 9.29 -0.72 6.69
N ASP A 7 8.43 -1.57 7.25
CA ASP A 7 8.19 -2.93 6.72
C ASP A 7 7.18 -2.88 5.57
N VAL A 8 7.62 -2.26 4.49
CA VAL A 8 6.86 -2.10 3.25
C VAL A 8 6.68 -3.45 2.56
N GLU A 9 7.68 -4.32 2.60
CA GLU A 9 7.65 -5.63 1.93
C GLU A 9 6.59 -6.56 2.52
N SER A 10 6.49 -6.66 3.85
CA SER A 10 5.43 -7.45 4.47
C SER A 10 4.04 -6.88 4.19
N ALA A 11 3.91 -5.55 4.14
CA ALA A 11 2.66 -4.89 3.78
C ALA A 11 2.24 -5.22 2.35
N GLU A 12 3.17 -5.17 1.39
CA GLU A 12 2.93 -5.56 0.00
C GLU A 12 2.55 -7.04 -0.13
N ARG A 13 3.20 -7.94 0.62
CA ARG A 13 2.89 -9.36 0.62
C ARG A 13 1.46 -9.63 1.10
N ILE A 14 1.06 -8.98 2.19
CA ILE A 14 -0.32 -9.10 2.72
C ILE A 14 -1.30 -8.47 1.75
N PHE A 15 -1.00 -7.30 1.20
CA PHE A 15 -1.85 -6.67 0.20
C PHE A 15 -2.08 -7.58 -1.00
N ARG A 16 -1.03 -8.23 -1.52
CA ARG A 16 -1.14 -9.20 -2.62
C ARG A 16 -1.97 -10.43 -2.26
N SER A 17 -1.95 -10.89 -1.00
CA SER A 17 -2.72 -12.06 -0.55
C SER A 17 -4.22 -11.80 -0.36
N ILE A 18 -4.63 -10.53 -0.25
CA ILE A 18 -6.05 -10.15 -0.18
C ILE A 18 -6.72 -10.41 -1.53
N LYS A 19 -7.66 -11.37 -1.58
CA LYS A 19 -8.37 -11.77 -2.81
C LYS A 19 -9.33 -10.69 -3.33
N ALA A 20 -10.06 -10.03 -2.44
CA ALA A 20 -10.98 -8.95 -2.77
C ALA A 20 -10.51 -7.69 -2.05
N LYS A 21 -9.83 -6.81 -2.78
CA LYS A 21 -9.36 -5.52 -2.27
C LYS A 21 -10.47 -4.51 -2.46
N ASP A 22 -10.78 -3.78 -1.40
CA ASP A 22 -11.71 -2.65 -1.44
C ASP A 22 -10.94 -1.32 -1.43
N ILE A 23 -11.67 -0.22 -1.61
CA ILE A 23 -11.09 1.13 -1.63
C ILE A 23 -10.35 1.49 -0.33
N ILE A 24 -10.75 0.88 0.79
CA ILE A 24 -10.08 1.04 2.09
C ILE A 24 -8.71 0.37 2.05
N THR A 25 -8.62 -0.84 1.50
CA THR A 25 -7.37 -1.61 1.36
C THR A 25 -6.37 -0.88 0.46
N TYR A 26 -6.82 -0.36 -0.69
CA TYR A 26 -5.97 0.46 -1.56
C TYR A 26 -5.54 1.77 -0.87
N GLY A 27 -6.48 2.49 -0.25
CA GLY A 27 -6.18 3.74 0.45
C GLY A 27 -5.18 3.58 1.59
N ALA A 28 -5.21 2.45 2.31
CA ALA A 28 -4.24 2.13 3.35
C ALA A 28 -2.82 1.96 2.80
N MET A 29 -2.66 1.31 1.64
CA MET A 29 -1.36 1.13 0.98
C MET A 29 -0.84 2.44 0.37
N VAL A 30 -1.69 3.21 -0.31
CA VAL A 30 -1.32 4.52 -0.86
C VAL A 30 -0.82 5.45 0.25
N LYS A 31 -1.57 5.54 1.36
CA LYS A 31 -1.16 6.35 2.52
C LYS A 31 0.16 5.85 3.13
N GLY A 32 0.38 4.53 3.13
CA GLY A 32 1.62 3.95 3.63
C GLY A 32 2.82 4.23 2.72
N TYR A 33 2.66 4.18 1.40
CA TYR A 33 3.71 4.59 0.45
C TYR A 33 4.05 6.07 0.56
N VAL A 34 3.04 6.94 0.62
CA VAL A 34 3.23 8.39 0.83
C VAL A 34 4.00 8.67 2.13
N GLY A 35 3.66 7.98 3.21
CA GLY A 35 4.33 8.13 4.51
C GLY A 35 5.77 7.61 4.56
N ASN A 36 6.21 6.84 3.55
CA ASN A 36 7.59 6.36 3.39
C ASN A 36 8.29 7.02 2.19
N GLU A 37 7.75 8.13 1.68
CA GLU A 37 8.31 8.88 0.53
C GLU A 37 8.41 8.05 -0.77
N MET A 38 7.64 6.97 -0.87
CA MET A 38 7.58 6.09 -2.05
C MET A 38 6.49 6.54 -3.03
N PHE A 39 6.59 7.79 -3.50
CA PHE A 39 5.52 8.45 -4.26
C PHE A 39 5.18 7.76 -5.58
N GLU A 40 6.17 7.22 -6.29
CA GLU A 40 5.95 6.47 -7.53
C GLU A 40 5.06 5.25 -7.28
N LYS A 41 5.38 4.44 -6.27
CA LYS A 41 4.54 3.29 -5.89
C LYS A 41 3.14 3.70 -5.43
N ALA A 42 3.02 4.85 -4.78
CA ALA A 42 1.73 5.37 -4.36
C ALA A 42 0.86 5.73 -5.57
N LEU A 43 1.45 6.36 -6.60
CA LEU A 43 0.78 6.73 -7.84
C LEU A 43 0.41 5.50 -8.66
N ASP A 44 1.35 4.58 -8.88
CA ASP A 44 1.12 3.33 -9.60
C ASP A 44 -0.02 2.52 -8.98
N LEU A 45 -0.14 2.54 -7.65
CA LEU A 45 -1.22 1.85 -6.95
C LEU A 45 -2.54 2.62 -7.05
N PHE A 46 -2.51 3.94 -7.02
CA PHE A 46 -3.70 4.78 -7.17
C PHE A 46 -4.31 4.65 -8.57
N GLU A 47 -3.50 4.49 -9.61
CA GLU A 47 -3.97 4.25 -10.99
C GLU A 47 -4.62 2.88 -11.19
N GLN A 48 -4.42 1.93 -10.26
CA GLN A 48 -5.03 0.59 -10.28
C GLN A 48 -6.36 0.50 -9.53
N ILE A 49 -6.80 1.60 -8.87
CA ILE A 49 -8.10 1.70 -8.19
C ILE A 49 -9.21 1.86 -9.22
#